data_AF-A0A067EWM9-F1
#
_entry.id   AF-A0A067EWM9-F1
#
_cell.length_a   1.000
_cell.length_b   1.000
_cell.length_c   1.000
_cell.angle_alpha   90.00
_cell.angle_beta   90.00
_cell.angle_gamma   90.00
#
_symmetry.space_group_name_H-M   'P 1'
#
loop_
_entity.id
_entity.type
_entity.pdbx_description
1 polymer ?
#
loop_
_entity_poly.entity_id
_entity_poly.type
_entity_poly.pdbx_seq_one_letter_code
_entity_poly.pdbx_strand_id
1 'polypeptide(L)'
;PSCKAISKTRQDMALRGQFLIFCVLVLLVFESRSAYGSSRGWLGRAGDATAAQEIGICASSVIIHGYKCQEIDVTTKDGYILNLQRIPEGRAAGGGQIKRPPVLIQHGVLVDGLTWLLNPPEQNLPLILADHGFDVWIANTRGTRFSRRHTSLDPSQMEFWNWSWDELVAYDLPAVFDHVYEQTGQKIHYVGHSLGTLIALASFSEGLQVDKLKSAALLSPIAYLSYMRTALGVIAAKSFVGEITTLLGLAEFNPKGKPVADFLKSLCTNPVVNCYDLLTSLTGRNCCLNSSTVDLFLRNEPQSTSTKNMVHLAQTVRDGVIAKFNYGRPDYNLMHYGEFRPPIYNISNIPHDLPLFVSYGGNDALAD
;
A
#
# COMPACT_ATOMS: atom_id res chain seq x y z
N PRO A 1 38.79 -70.63 -28.93
CA PRO A 1 37.32 -70.53 -29.03
C PRO A 1 36.91 -69.06 -29.31
N SER A 2 37.12 -68.53 -30.52
CA SER A 2 36.29 -68.70 -31.74
C SER A 2 34.86 -68.18 -31.50
N CYS A 3 34.26 -67.22 -32.21
CA CYS A 3 34.54 -66.39 -33.40
C CYS A 3 33.53 -65.19 -33.36
N LYS A 4 33.91 -63.94 -33.68
CA LYS A 4 33.70 -63.22 -34.98
C LYS A 4 32.25 -63.31 -35.53
N ALA A 5 31.50 -62.27 -35.90
CA ALA A 5 31.71 -61.00 -36.64
C ALA A 5 30.57 -60.92 -37.70
N ILE A 6 30.47 -59.78 -38.43
CA ILE A 6 29.65 -59.48 -39.66
C ILE A 6 28.39 -58.63 -39.35
N SER A 7 28.06 -57.50 -39.98
CA SER A 7 28.74 -56.54 -40.89
C SER A 7 27.80 -55.34 -41.16
N LYS A 8 28.38 -54.14 -41.42
CA LYS A 8 28.08 -53.12 -42.48
C LYS A 8 26.73 -53.23 -43.22
N THR A 9 25.97 -52.17 -43.55
CA THR A 9 26.26 -50.87 -44.24
C THR A 9 24.90 -50.12 -44.34
N ARG A 10 24.74 -48.79 -44.29
CA ARG A 10 24.99 -47.83 -45.39
C ARG A 10 24.82 -46.38 -44.89
N GLN A 11 25.71 -45.53 -45.35
CA GLN A 11 25.79 -44.08 -45.21
C GLN A 11 25.09 -43.36 -46.38
N ASP A 12 24.67 -42.12 -46.11
CA ASP A 12 24.71 -40.91 -46.96
C ASP A 12 23.65 -40.57 -48.03
N MET A 13 23.46 -39.24 -48.14
CA MET A 13 22.74 -38.39 -49.12
C MET A 13 21.25 -38.15 -48.82
N ALA A 14 20.70 -36.92 -48.80
CA ALA A 14 21.13 -35.56 -49.14
C ALA A 14 20.15 -34.58 -48.45
N LEU A 15 20.59 -33.49 -47.79
CA LEU A 15 20.77 -32.13 -48.31
C LEU A 15 19.61 -31.56 -49.17
N ARG A 16 19.14 -30.35 -48.76
CA ARG A 16 18.26 -29.35 -49.44
C ARG A 16 16.77 -29.45 -49.09
N GLY A 17 16.05 -28.38 -48.74
CA GLY A 17 16.38 -26.96 -48.71
C GLY A 17 15.26 -26.13 -48.06
N GLN A 18 15.61 -24.91 -47.67
CA GLN A 18 14.71 -23.86 -47.20
C GLN A 18 13.78 -23.36 -48.34
N PHE A 19 12.58 -22.87 -47.96
CA PHE A 19 11.93 -21.61 -48.37
C PHE A 19 10.41 -21.68 -48.70
N LEU A 20 9.66 -20.85 -47.96
CA LEU A 20 8.56 -19.93 -48.37
C LEU A 20 7.16 -20.43 -48.80
N ILE A 21 6.22 -19.47 -48.65
CA ILE A 21 4.81 -19.35 -49.10
C ILE A 21 3.81 -19.70 -47.97
N PHE A 22 3.17 -18.78 -47.22
CA PHE A 22 2.44 -17.52 -47.46
C PHE A 22 1.07 -17.65 -48.18
N CYS A 23 0.01 -17.27 -47.44
CA CYS A 23 -1.33 -16.84 -47.84
C CYS A 23 -2.31 -17.76 -48.59
N VAL A 24 -3.47 -18.00 -47.95
CA VAL A 24 -4.80 -17.82 -48.60
C VAL A 24 -5.75 -17.12 -47.60
N LEU A 25 -6.09 -15.87 -47.94
CA LEU A 25 -7.30 -15.14 -47.55
C LEU A 25 -8.40 -15.45 -48.56
N VAL A 26 -9.67 -15.62 -48.17
CA VAL A 26 -10.83 -15.00 -48.85
C VAL A 26 -11.98 -14.80 -47.86
N LEU A 27 -12.44 -13.54 -47.82
CA LEU A 27 -13.61 -12.95 -47.17
C LEU A 27 -14.89 -13.13 -48.01
N LEU A 28 -16.07 -13.24 -47.36
CA LEU A 28 -17.36 -12.68 -47.81
C LEU A 28 -18.20 -12.37 -46.55
N VAL A 29 -18.26 -11.12 -46.07
CA VAL A 29 -19.20 -10.01 -46.35
C VAL A 29 -20.56 -10.10 -45.63
N PHE A 30 -20.80 -9.00 -44.89
CA PHE A 30 -21.94 -8.52 -44.11
C PHE A 30 -23.36 -8.79 -44.64
N GLU A 31 -24.29 -9.08 -43.72
CA GLU A 31 -25.46 -8.20 -43.53
C GLU A 31 -26.07 -8.33 -42.12
N SER A 32 -26.48 -7.18 -41.60
CA SER A 32 -27.08 -6.91 -40.29
C SER A 32 -28.58 -7.26 -40.24
N ARG A 33 -29.04 -8.00 -39.21
CA ARG A 33 -30.44 -7.93 -38.73
C ARG A 33 -30.57 -8.17 -37.21
N SER A 34 -30.87 -7.06 -36.53
CA SER A 34 -31.89 -6.87 -35.47
C SER A 34 -32.06 -7.95 -34.39
N ALA A 35 -31.70 -7.56 -33.16
CA ALA A 35 -32.10 -8.20 -31.92
C ALA A 35 -33.62 -8.07 -31.69
N TYR A 36 -34.26 -9.19 -31.35
CA TYR A 36 -35.55 -9.23 -30.66
C TYR A 36 -35.36 -9.95 -29.33
N GLY A 37 -35.20 -9.18 -28.26
CA GLY A 37 -35.30 -9.64 -26.87
C GLY A 37 -36.48 -8.94 -26.22
N SER A 38 -37.57 -9.68 -26.04
CA SER A 38 -38.89 -9.21 -25.64
C SER A 38 -38.89 -8.53 -24.26
N SER A 39 -39.42 -7.30 -24.23
CA SER A 39 -39.81 -6.58 -23.02
C SER A 39 -41.15 -7.09 -22.49
N ARG A 40 -41.15 -7.62 -21.26
CA ARG A 40 -42.34 -7.56 -20.39
C ARG A 40 -41.95 -6.86 -19.10
N GLY A 41 -42.36 -5.60 -19.02
CA GLY A 41 -42.22 -4.78 -17.83
C GLY A 41 -43.14 -5.25 -16.71
N TRP A 42 -42.63 -5.19 -15.49
CA TRP A 42 -43.46 -5.02 -14.31
C TRP A 42 -43.04 -3.70 -13.67
N LEU A 43 -43.96 -2.74 -13.67
CA LEU A 43 -43.85 -1.48 -12.95
C LEU A 43 -43.78 -1.76 -11.45
N GLY A 44 -42.57 -1.71 -10.90
CA GLY A 44 -42.31 -1.53 -9.47
C GLY A 44 -41.34 -0.37 -9.34
N ARG A 45 -41.75 0.70 -8.63
CA ARG A 45 -40.87 1.81 -8.25
C ARG A 45 -39.61 1.23 -7.61
N ALA A 46 -38.47 1.36 -8.29
CA ALA A 46 -37.17 1.23 -7.65
C ALA A 46 -37.05 2.43 -6.70
N GLY A 47 -37.42 2.22 -5.44
CA GLY A 47 -36.93 3.09 -4.37
C GLY A 47 -35.41 3.02 -4.40
N ASP A 48 -34.78 4.18 -4.20
CA ASP A 48 -33.36 4.31 -3.94
C ASP A 48 -32.87 3.13 -3.10
N ALA A 49 -32.09 2.25 -3.71
CA ALA A 49 -31.18 1.42 -2.96
C ALA A 49 -30.12 2.39 -2.43
N THR A 50 -30.40 2.98 -1.27
CA THR A 50 -29.38 3.63 -0.46
C THR A 50 -28.28 2.60 -0.31
N ALA A 51 -27.12 2.86 -0.93
CA ALA A 51 -25.91 2.11 -0.65
C ALA A 51 -25.79 2.09 0.88
N ALA A 52 -25.83 0.89 1.48
CA ALA A 52 -25.76 0.75 2.92
C ALA A 52 -24.55 1.55 3.39
N GLN A 53 -24.79 2.59 4.20
CA GLN A 53 -23.73 3.47 4.67
C GLN A 53 -22.71 2.60 5.41
N GLU A 54 -21.50 2.47 4.85
CA GLU A 54 -20.45 1.68 5.50
C GLU A 54 -20.22 2.24 6.90
N ILE A 55 -20.22 1.36 7.90
CA ILE A 55 -19.93 1.75 9.28
C ILE A 55 -18.45 2.16 9.34
N GLY A 56 -18.20 3.43 9.62
CA GLY A 56 -16.85 3.99 9.74
C GLY A 56 -16.08 3.48 10.96
N ILE A 57 -14.78 3.76 11.01
CA ILE A 57 -13.87 3.35 12.11
C ILE A 57 -14.36 3.91 13.46
N CYS A 58 -14.85 5.16 13.47
CA CYS A 58 -15.32 5.77 14.71
C CYS A 58 -16.47 4.97 15.34
N ALA A 59 -17.47 4.64 14.52
CA ALA A 59 -18.65 3.91 14.98
C ALA A 59 -18.34 2.45 15.34
N SER A 60 -17.43 1.81 14.61
CA SER A 60 -17.13 0.37 14.76
C SER A 60 -16.08 0.05 15.83
N SER A 61 -15.14 0.95 16.12
CA SER A 61 -13.97 0.62 16.96
C SER A 61 -13.59 1.65 18.01
N VAL A 62 -14.27 2.80 18.06
CA VAL A 62 -13.97 3.85 19.05
C VAL A 62 -15.16 4.11 19.97
N ILE A 63 -16.32 4.43 19.38
CA ILE A 63 -17.53 4.79 20.12
C ILE A 63 -18.07 3.61 20.93
N ILE A 64 -17.93 2.38 20.44
CA ILE A 64 -18.33 1.15 21.17
C ILE A 64 -17.61 0.98 22.51
N HIS A 65 -16.48 1.65 22.71
CA HIS A 65 -15.70 1.63 23.94
C HIS A 65 -15.95 2.86 24.83
N GLY A 66 -16.87 3.75 24.45
CA GLY A 66 -17.26 4.93 25.22
C GLY A 66 -16.42 6.19 24.94
N TYR A 67 -15.59 6.19 23.91
CA TYR A 67 -14.83 7.38 23.48
C TYR A 67 -15.64 8.25 22.52
N LYS A 68 -15.35 9.55 22.51
CA LYS A 68 -15.82 10.46 21.46
C LYS A 68 -14.95 10.26 20.22
N CYS A 69 -15.55 10.28 19.03
CA CYS A 69 -14.82 10.15 17.79
C CYS A 69 -15.47 10.97 16.68
N GLN A 70 -14.66 11.58 15.82
CA GLN A 70 -15.08 12.33 14.64
C GLN A 70 -14.41 11.73 13.40
N GLU A 71 -15.17 11.62 12.30
CA GLU A 71 -14.61 11.29 10.99
C GLU A 71 -14.52 12.57 10.17
N ILE A 72 -13.32 12.83 9.65
CA ILE A 72 -12.98 14.11 9.04
C ILE A 72 -12.39 13.84 7.66
N ASP A 73 -12.96 14.50 6.65
CA ASP A 73 -12.45 14.44 5.29
C ASP A 73 -11.44 15.56 5.06
N VAL A 74 -10.28 15.20 4.49
CA VAL A 74 -9.21 16.12 4.12
C VAL A 74 -8.90 15.93 2.63
N THR A 75 -9.00 16.99 1.85
CA THR A 75 -8.71 16.96 0.42
C THR A 75 -7.27 17.36 0.16
N THR A 76 -6.51 16.46 -0.44
CA THR A 76 -5.13 16.70 -0.91
C THR A 76 -5.09 17.65 -2.09
N LYS A 77 -3.92 18.26 -2.33
CA LYS A 77 -3.74 19.22 -3.43
C LYS A 77 -4.02 18.61 -4.81
N ASP A 78 -3.74 17.32 -4.99
CA ASP A 78 -3.99 16.61 -6.24
C ASP A 78 -5.39 15.98 -6.31
N GLY A 79 -6.21 16.11 -5.26
CA GLY A 79 -7.66 15.88 -5.31
C GLY A 79 -8.16 14.60 -4.64
N TYR A 80 -7.29 13.78 -4.04
CA TYR A 80 -7.71 12.66 -3.19
C TYR A 80 -8.38 13.19 -1.92
N ILE A 81 -9.45 12.51 -1.50
CA ILE A 81 -10.18 12.82 -0.27
C ILE A 81 -9.84 11.73 0.75
N LEU A 82 -9.02 12.10 1.73
CA LEU A 82 -8.56 11.26 2.82
C LEU A 82 -9.53 11.32 3.97
N ASN A 83 -9.76 10.20 4.65
CA ASN A 83 -10.57 10.15 5.85
C ASN A 83 -9.69 9.97 7.08
N LEU A 84 -9.92 10.80 8.10
CA LEU A 84 -9.19 10.80 9.36
C LEU A 84 -10.17 10.53 10.50
N GLN A 85 -9.73 9.78 11.50
CA GLN A 85 -10.45 9.65 12.77
C GLN A 85 -9.81 10.56 13.80
N ARG A 86 -10.62 11.33 14.52
CA ARG A 86 -10.17 12.14 15.66
C ARG A 86 -10.82 11.68 16.95
N ILE A 87 -9.99 11.40 17.94
CA ILE A 87 -10.36 11.05 19.31
C ILE A 87 -9.89 12.21 20.21
N PRO A 88 -10.76 13.21 20.46
CA PRO A 88 -10.32 14.47 21.05
C PRO A 88 -9.96 14.38 22.53
N GLU A 89 -10.44 13.34 23.23
CA GLU A 89 -10.19 13.12 24.65
C GLU A 89 -10.49 11.68 25.09
N GLY A 90 -9.89 11.27 26.20
CA GLY A 90 -10.17 10.00 26.87
C GLY A 90 -11.51 9.96 27.61
N ARG A 91 -11.90 8.76 28.06
CA ARG A 91 -13.25 8.48 28.61
C ARG A 91 -13.55 9.25 29.90
N ALA A 92 -12.54 9.42 30.74
CA ALA A 92 -12.66 10.10 32.04
C ALA A 92 -12.39 11.61 31.97
N ALA A 93 -12.24 12.17 30.77
CA ALA A 93 -11.99 13.59 30.60
C ALA A 93 -13.21 14.42 31.04
N GLY A 94 -13.06 15.14 32.14
CA GLY A 94 -14.11 15.99 32.69
C GLY A 94 -14.28 17.28 31.88
N GLY A 95 -14.92 17.20 30.70
CA GLY A 95 -15.64 18.27 29.97
C GLY A 95 -15.00 19.65 29.76
N GLY A 96 -13.78 19.88 30.22
CA GLY A 96 -13.10 21.18 30.16
C GLY A 96 -12.48 21.43 28.79
N GLN A 97 -12.33 22.70 28.43
CA GLN A 97 -11.58 23.15 27.24
C GLN A 97 -10.06 23.01 27.42
N ILE A 98 -9.66 21.78 27.73
CA ILE A 98 -8.38 21.12 27.55
C ILE A 98 -7.71 21.37 26.19
N LYS A 99 -6.82 22.36 25.99
CA LYS A 99 -5.95 22.32 24.80
C LYS A 99 -4.97 21.15 24.96
N ARG A 100 -5.31 20.03 24.31
CA ARG A 100 -4.54 18.78 24.36
C ARG A 100 -3.53 18.75 23.21
N PRO A 101 -2.30 18.26 23.44
CA PRO A 101 -1.30 18.17 22.38
C PRO A 101 -1.75 17.16 21.31
N PRO A 102 -1.70 17.52 20.01
CA PRO A 102 -2.12 16.64 18.94
C PRO A 102 -1.09 15.54 18.67
N VAL A 103 -1.58 14.32 18.49
CA VAL A 103 -0.79 13.17 18.00
C VAL A 103 -1.39 12.69 16.70
N LEU A 104 -0.60 12.69 15.63
CA LEU A 104 -0.95 12.10 14.35
C LEU A 104 -0.36 10.69 14.24
N ILE A 105 -1.21 9.71 13.97
CA ILE A 105 -0.85 8.30 13.87
C ILE A 105 -1.06 7.82 12.43
N GLN A 106 -0.01 7.27 11.83
CA GLN A 106 0.03 6.83 10.44
C GLN A 106 0.33 5.34 10.32
N HIS A 107 -0.53 4.63 9.59
CA HIS A 107 -0.39 3.20 9.34
C HIS A 107 0.70 2.87 8.28
N GLY A 108 0.95 1.57 8.10
CA GLY A 108 1.90 1.02 7.14
C GLY A 108 1.31 0.72 5.76
N VAL A 109 2.04 -0.03 4.94
CA VAL A 109 1.55 -0.46 3.62
C VAL A 109 0.51 -1.60 3.78
N LEU A 110 -0.47 -1.65 2.87
CA LEU A 110 -1.52 -2.69 2.83
C LEU A 110 -2.38 -2.82 4.11
N VAL A 111 -2.42 -1.77 4.92
CA VAL A 111 -3.30 -1.65 6.09
C VAL A 111 -3.93 -0.26 6.11
N ASP A 112 -4.90 -0.03 6.99
CA ASP A 112 -5.44 1.31 7.26
C ASP A 112 -5.44 1.68 8.76
N GLY A 113 -6.12 2.77 9.10
CA GLY A 113 -6.24 3.30 10.46
C GLY A 113 -6.93 2.35 11.44
N LEU A 114 -7.77 1.43 10.96
CA LEU A 114 -8.46 0.44 11.80
C LEU A 114 -7.47 -0.50 12.49
N THR A 115 -6.31 -0.77 11.85
CA THR A 115 -5.28 -1.64 12.42
C THR A 115 -4.77 -1.17 13.79
N TRP A 116 -4.86 0.13 14.10
CA TRP A 116 -4.49 0.67 15.42
C TRP A 116 -5.52 0.42 16.53
N LEU A 117 -6.69 -0.11 16.18
CA LEU A 117 -7.87 -0.21 17.04
C LEU A 117 -8.41 -1.65 17.17
N LEU A 118 -7.63 -2.65 16.78
CA LEU A 118 -8.05 -4.06 16.75
C LEU A 118 -7.98 -4.78 18.11
N ASN A 119 -7.30 -4.20 19.11
CA ASN A 119 -7.18 -4.79 20.45
C ASN A 119 -8.21 -4.19 21.43
N PRO A 120 -8.28 -4.69 22.68
CA PRO A 120 -9.01 -3.99 23.74
C PRO A 120 -8.47 -2.56 23.96
N PRO A 121 -9.29 -1.63 24.50
CA PRO A 121 -8.89 -0.23 24.65
C PRO A 121 -7.57 0.01 25.39
N GLU A 122 -7.26 -0.83 26.37
CA GLU A 122 -6.06 -0.74 27.20
C GLU A 122 -4.78 -1.16 26.46
N GLN A 123 -4.91 -1.67 25.23
CA GLN A 123 -3.81 -2.10 24.36
C GLN A 123 -3.77 -1.35 23.02
N ASN A 124 -4.78 -0.52 22.72
CA ASN A 124 -4.81 0.31 21.53
C ASN A 124 -4.08 1.62 21.78
N LEU A 125 -2.94 1.84 21.11
CA LEU A 125 -2.15 3.07 21.27
C LEU A 125 -2.98 4.35 21.13
N PRO A 126 -3.89 4.52 20.15
CA PRO A 126 -4.69 5.74 20.05
C PRO A 126 -5.57 5.98 21.29
N LEU A 127 -6.13 4.92 21.87
CA LEU A 127 -7.04 5.02 23.01
C LEU A 127 -6.26 5.26 24.32
N ILE A 128 -5.11 4.62 24.47
CA ILE A 128 -4.16 4.89 25.56
C ILE A 128 -3.75 6.37 25.53
N LEU A 129 -3.36 6.90 24.37
CA LEU A 129 -2.98 8.30 24.23
C LEU A 129 -4.12 9.25 24.59
N ALA A 130 -5.35 8.96 24.14
CA ALA A 130 -6.52 9.76 24.49
C ALA A 130 -6.78 9.78 26.01
N ASP A 131 -6.74 8.61 26.67
CA ASP A 131 -6.86 8.48 28.13
C ASP A 131 -5.72 9.20 28.88
N HIS A 132 -4.56 9.35 28.25
CA HIS A 132 -3.40 10.11 28.76
C HIS A 132 -3.36 11.59 28.33
N GLY A 133 -4.49 12.12 27.82
CA GLY A 133 -4.66 13.57 27.63
C GLY A 133 -4.15 14.13 26.30
N PHE A 134 -3.94 13.28 25.28
CA PHE A 134 -3.64 13.73 23.92
C PHE A 134 -4.91 13.91 23.07
N ASP A 135 -4.83 14.78 22.05
CA ASP A 135 -5.83 14.88 20.96
C ASP A 135 -5.35 13.98 19.82
N VAL A 136 -6.00 12.85 19.61
CA VAL A 136 -5.45 11.78 18.74
C VAL A 136 -6.11 11.81 17.37
N TRP A 137 -5.28 11.80 16.33
CA TRP A 137 -5.66 11.81 14.92
C TRP A 137 -5.09 10.57 14.24
N ILE A 138 -5.93 9.76 13.61
CA ILE A 138 -5.53 8.57 12.87
C ILE A 138 -5.78 8.85 11.39
N ALA A 139 -4.72 8.82 10.58
CA ALA A 139 -4.81 9.13 9.15
C ALA A 139 -4.84 7.86 8.30
N ASN A 140 -5.69 7.87 7.26
CA ASN A 140 -5.78 6.83 6.25
C ASN A 140 -5.22 7.35 4.91
N THR A 141 -4.23 6.68 4.34
CA THR A 141 -3.64 7.09 3.05
C THR A 141 -4.60 6.84 1.88
N ARG A 142 -4.44 7.59 0.79
CA ARG A 142 -5.19 7.39 -0.46
C ARG A 142 -5.25 5.90 -0.88
N GLY A 143 -6.41 5.49 -1.42
CA GLY A 143 -6.63 4.14 -1.95
C GLY A 143 -7.03 3.07 -0.93
N THR A 144 -6.82 3.30 0.37
CA THR A 144 -7.38 2.46 1.45
C THR A 144 -8.90 2.56 1.47
N ARG A 145 -9.60 1.60 2.10
CA ARG A 145 -11.07 1.56 2.15
C ARG A 145 -11.71 2.90 2.50
N PHE A 146 -11.22 3.58 3.53
CA PHE A 146 -11.81 4.83 4.02
C PHE A 146 -11.36 6.08 3.24
N SER A 147 -10.28 5.98 2.44
CA SER A 147 -9.71 7.09 1.64
C SER A 147 -9.69 6.77 0.15
N ARG A 148 -10.76 6.11 -0.34
CA ARG A 148 -10.90 5.68 -1.75
C ARG A 148 -11.77 6.62 -2.57
N ARG A 149 -11.54 7.93 -2.43
CA ARG A 149 -12.31 8.98 -3.14
C ARG A 149 -11.39 10.04 -3.72
N HIS A 150 -11.87 10.68 -4.78
CA HIS A 150 -11.22 11.80 -5.44
C HIS A 150 -12.26 12.83 -5.87
N THR A 151 -11.85 14.07 -6.06
CA THR A 151 -12.71 15.16 -6.56
C THR A 151 -13.12 15.01 -8.03
N SER A 152 -12.51 14.10 -8.79
CA SER A 152 -12.67 14.01 -10.25
C SER A 152 -12.43 12.62 -10.84
N LEU A 153 -11.56 11.82 -10.22
CA LEU A 153 -11.23 10.47 -10.66
C LEU A 153 -12.10 9.42 -9.97
N ASP A 154 -12.52 8.41 -10.71
CA ASP A 154 -13.21 7.24 -10.15
C ASP A 154 -12.20 6.12 -9.83
N PRO A 155 -12.34 5.37 -8.72
CA PRO A 155 -11.43 4.27 -8.39
C PRO A 155 -11.36 3.13 -9.43
N SER A 156 -12.28 3.06 -10.40
CA SER A 156 -12.20 2.15 -11.56
C SER A 156 -11.23 2.61 -12.65
N GLN A 157 -10.81 3.88 -12.63
CA GLN A 157 -9.88 4.47 -13.60
C GLN A 157 -8.43 4.18 -13.19
N MET A 158 -7.57 3.94 -14.17
CA MET A 158 -6.15 3.64 -13.90
C MET A 158 -5.41 4.84 -13.31
N GLU A 159 -5.82 6.04 -13.71
CA GLU A 159 -5.30 7.33 -13.27
C GLU A 159 -5.46 7.54 -11.76
N PHE A 160 -6.54 7.03 -11.15
CA PHE A 160 -6.76 7.04 -9.70
C PHE A 160 -5.69 6.25 -8.94
N TRP A 161 -5.02 5.30 -9.60
CA TRP A 161 -3.97 4.48 -8.98
C TRP A 161 -2.56 4.87 -9.43
N ASN A 162 -2.40 5.96 -10.18
CA ASN A 162 -1.10 6.38 -10.68
C ASN A 162 -0.30 7.21 -9.65
N TRP A 163 -0.08 6.64 -8.47
CA TRP A 163 0.68 7.26 -7.38
C TRP A 163 1.57 6.22 -6.69
N SER A 164 2.57 6.67 -5.96
CA SER A 164 3.45 5.89 -5.10
C SER A 164 3.59 6.59 -3.74
N TRP A 165 4.47 6.10 -2.87
CA TRP A 165 4.76 6.78 -1.62
C TRP A 165 5.39 8.18 -1.80
N ASP A 166 5.89 8.53 -3.00
CA ASP A 166 6.25 9.93 -3.34
C ASP A 166 5.06 10.88 -3.19
N GLU A 167 3.90 10.51 -3.75
CA GLU A 167 2.69 11.33 -3.64
C GLU A 167 2.13 11.35 -2.21
N LEU A 168 2.38 10.30 -1.40
CA LEU A 168 2.05 10.34 0.02
C LEU A 168 2.88 11.39 0.77
N VAL A 169 4.18 11.51 0.42
CA VAL A 169 5.08 12.54 0.96
C VAL A 169 4.70 13.94 0.46
N ALA A 170 4.38 14.07 -0.82
CA ALA A 170 4.15 15.35 -1.48
C ALA A 170 2.75 15.94 -1.22
N TYR A 171 1.74 15.09 -0.96
CA TYR A 171 0.33 15.52 -0.94
C TYR A 171 -0.46 15.01 0.27
N ASP A 172 -0.39 13.73 0.64
CA ASP A 172 -1.18 13.20 1.76
C ASP A 172 -0.69 13.78 3.09
N LEU A 173 0.60 13.59 3.38
CA LEU A 173 1.18 14.00 4.65
C LEU A 173 1.05 15.52 4.88
N PRO A 174 1.33 16.40 3.88
CA PRO A 174 1.10 17.83 4.03
C PRO A 174 -0.36 18.18 4.28
N ALA A 175 -1.31 17.61 3.53
CA ALA A 175 -2.73 17.93 3.70
C ALA A 175 -3.23 17.56 5.11
N VAL A 176 -2.79 16.41 5.62
CA VAL A 176 -3.12 15.95 6.98
C VAL A 176 -2.45 16.83 8.04
N PHE A 177 -1.16 17.13 7.90
CA PHE A 177 -0.44 18.00 8.85
C PHE A 177 -1.03 19.41 8.89
N ASP A 178 -1.33 19.99 7.73
CA ASP A 178 -1.94 21.31 7.59
C ASP A 178 -3.29 21.33 8.31
N HIS A 179 -4.15 20.35 8.02
CA HIS A 179 -5.45 20.24 8.66
C HIS A 179 -5.34 20.16 10.20
N VAL A 180 -4.51 19.25 10.72
CA VAL A 180 -4.35 19.08 12.18
C VAL A 180 -3.75 20.33 12.82
N TYR A 181 -2.74 20.93 12.19
CA TYR A 181 -2.09 22.14 12.69
C TYR A 181 -3.03 23.33 12.72
N GLU A 182 -3.82 23.54 11.66
CA GLU A 182 -4.81 24.62 11.56
C GLU A 182 -5.96 24.44 12.57
N GLN A 183 -6.45 23.21 12.75
CA GLN A 183 -7.53 22.90 13.69
C GLN A 183 -7.10 23.06 15.15
N THR A 184 -5.84 22.75 15.47
CA THR A 184 -5.36 22.69 16.87
C THR A 184 -4.53 23.89 17.28
N GLY A 185 -3.90 24.59 16.32
CA GLY A 185 -2.93 25.66 16.55
C GLY A 185 -1.67 25.20 17.29
N GLN A 186 -1.34 23.91 17.24
CA GLN A 186 -0.25 23.29 18.01
C GLN A 186 0.66 22.45 17.11
N LYS A 187 1.94 22.37 17.47
CA LYS A 187 2.86 21.42 16.83
C LYS A 187 2.46 19.98 17.15
N ILE A 188 2.67 19.10 16.18
CA ILE A 188 2.14 17.74 16.15
C ILE A 188 3.20 16.74 16.61
N HIS A 189 2.81 15.80 17.47
CA HIS A 189 3.59 14.58 17.68
C HIS A 189 3.21 13.57 16.59
N TYR A 190 4.19 13.02 15.89
CA TYR A 190 3.95 12.02 14.85
C TYR A 190 4.24 10.60 15.35
N VAL A 191 3.42 9.64 15.00
CA VAL A 191 3.68 8.21 15.20
C VAL A 191 3.47 7.51 13.86
N GLY A 192 4.53 6.90 13.33
CA GLY A 192 4.47 6.14 12.08
C GLY A 192 4.82 4.68 12.31
N HIS A 193 4.16 3.78 11.59
CA HIS A 193 4.55 2.37 11.50
C HIS A 193 4.89 1.99 10.05
N SER A 194 5.98 1.23 9.86
CA SER A 194 6.32 0.65 8.55
C SER A 194 6.38 1.74 7.46
N LEU A 195 5.58 1.67 6.38
CA LEU A 195 5.51 2.72 5.35
C LEU A 195 5.25 4.13 5.90
N GLY A 196 4.49 4.26 6.99
CA GLY A 196 4.28 5.55 7.67
C GLY A 196 5.61 6.19 8.11
N THR A 197 6.58 5.38 8.55
CA THR A 197 7.91 5.89 8.90
C THR A 197 8.70 6.35 7.67
N LEU A 198 8.60 5.63 6.55
CA LEU A 198 9.30 5.98 5.30
C LEU A 198 8.84 7.34 4.80
N ILE A 199 7.52 7.57 4.74
CA ILE A 199 6.99 8.84 4.26
C ILE A 199 7.35 9.99 5.21
N ALA A 200 7.41 9.75 6.52
CA ALA A 200 7.84 10.75 7.49
C ALA A 200 9.33 11.10 7.31
N LEU A 201 10.21 10.10 7.24
CA LEU A 201 11.64 10.28 7.03
C LEU A 201 11.93 11.02 5.72
N ALA A 202 11.28 10.61 4.63
CA ALA A 202 11.40 11.27 3.33
C ALA A 202 10.94 12.73 3.40
N SER A 203 9.76 12.99 3.98
CA SER A 203 9.21 14.34 4.16
C SER A 203 10.15 15.25 4.96
N PHE A 204 10.63 14.78 6.12
CA PHE A 204 11.51 15.56 6.98
C PHE A 204 12.87 15.80 6.34
N SER A 205 13.36 14.87 5.51
CA SER A 205 14.62 15.03 4.76
C SER A 205 14.57 16.10 3.68
N GLU A 206 13.37 16.40 3.16
CA GLU A 206 13.12 17.51 2.24
C GLU A 206 12.76 18.81 3.00
N GLY A 207 12.83 18.81 4.34
CA GLY A 207 12.46 19.97 5.16
C GLY A 207 10.95 20.24 5.20
N LEU A 208 10.13 19.26 4.82
CA LEU A 208 8.67 19.37 4.86
C LEU A 208 8.15 19.01 6.27
N GLN A 209 7.07 19.68 6.69
CA GLN A 209 6.38 19.51 7.98
C GLN A 209 7.18 19.78 9.25
N VAL A 210 8.50 19.96 9.17
CA VAL A 210 9.39 20.18 10.32
C VAL A 210 9.02 21.43 11.15
N ASP A 211 8.43 22.45 10.54
CA ASP A 211 7.93 23.64 11.20
C ASP A 211 6.72 23.35 12.11
N LYS A 212 5.88 22.38 11.71
CA LYS A 212 4.67 21.92 12.40
C LYS A 212 4.90 20.71 13.31
N LEU A 213 6.07 20.08 13.23
CA LEU A 213 6.40 18.87 13.99
C LEU A 213 6.98 19.20 15.37
N LYS A 214 6.52 18.46 16.39
CA LYS A 214 7.02 18.54 17.78
C LYS A 214 8.01 17.43 18.09
N SER A 215 7.69 16.20 17.71
CA SER A 215 8.56 15.01 17.79
C SER A 215 7.98 13.91 16.90
N ALA A 216 8.76 12.87 16.60
CA ALA A 216 8.27 11.69 15.90
C ALA A 216 8.68 10.38 16.59
N ALA A 217 7.77 9.41 16.63
CA ALA A 217 8.02 8.03 17.00
C ALA A 217 7.88 7.15 15.76
N LEU A 218 8.97 6.45 15.39
CA LEU A 218 9.06 5.63 14.20
C LEU A 218 9.15 4.15 14.61
N LEU A 219 8.07 3.41 14.38
CA LEU A 219 7.89 2.02 14.81
C LEU A 219 8.13 1.08 13.61
N SER A 220 9.07 0.15 13.75
CA SER A 220 9.57 -0.71 12.67
C SER A 220 9.89 0.11 11.41
N PRO A 221 10.90 1.00 11.48
CA PRO A 221 11.14 1.97 10.43
C PRO A 221 11.56 1.32 9.12
N ILE A 222 10.86 1.66 8.04
CA ILE A 222 11.26 1.32 6.68
C ILE A 222 12.11 2.48 6.15
N ALA A 223 13.42 2.25 6.04
CA ALA A 223 14.36 3.18 5.42
C ALA A 223 15.21 2.45 4.38
N TYR A 224 16.12 1.59 4.82
CA TYR A 224 16.97 0.79 3.92
C TYR A 224 16.50 -0.65 3.87
N LEU A 225 15.60 -0.97 2.94
CA LEU A 225 15.07 -2.34 2.77
C LEU A 225 16.05 -3.32 2.09
N SER A 226 17.29 -2.92 1.83
CA SER A 226 18.28 -3.74 1.13
C SER A 226 18.70 -5.00 1.90
N TYR A 227 18.46 -5.05 3.21
CA TYR A 227 18.80 -6.20 4.05
C TYR A 227 17.61 -7.11 4.36
N MET A 228 16.42 -6.76 3.85
CA MET A 228 15.15 -7.46 4.06
C MET A 228 15.33 -8.99 4.04
N ARG A 229 15.02 -9.64 5.15
CA ARG A 229 15.15 -11.10 5.30
C ARG A 229 13.90 -11.87 4.85
N THR A 230 12.82 -11.16 4.55
CA THR A 230 11.59 -11.79 4.06
C THR A 230 11.78 -12.34 2.66
N ALA A 231 11.84 -13.68 2.56
CA ALA A 231 11.96 -14.37 1.28
C ALA A 231 10.87 -13.95 0.29
N LEU A 232 9.62 -13.80 0.75
CA LEU A 232 8.51 -13.35 -0.08
C LEU A 232 8.70 -11.92 -0.57
N GLY A 233 9.11 -11.00 0.30
CA GLY A 233 9.37 -9.59 -0.05
C GLY A 233 10.52 -9.45 -1.05
N VAL A 234 11.63 -10.17 -0.82
CA VAL A 234 12.79 -10.17 -1.73
C VAL A 234 12.44 -10.77 -3.09
N ILE A 235 11.73 -11.90 -3.13
CA ILE A 235 11.31 -12.53 -4.39
C ILE A 235 10.32 -11.61 -5.12
N ALA A 236 9.31 -11.07 -4.42
CA ALA A 236 8.36 -10.13 -5.00
C ALA A 236 9.07 -8.88 -5.57
N ALA A 237 10.02 -8.31 -4.84
CA ALA A 237 10.79 -7.16 -5.30
C ALA A 237 11.58 -7.45 -6.59
N LYS A 238 12.18 -8.64 -6.70
CA LYS A 238 12.85 -9.12 -7.92
C LYS A 238 11.86 -9.37 -9.06
N SER A 239 10.67 -9.88 -8.76
CA SER A 239 9.60 -10.08 -9.74
C SER A 239 9.07 -8.78 -10.35
N PHE A 240 9.22 -7.64 -9.66
CA PHE A 240 8.91 -6.32 -10.21
C PHE A 240 10.02 -5.74 -11.13
N VAL A 241 11.12 -6.46 -11.39
CA VAL A 241 12.23 -6.02 -12.29
C VAL A 241 11.92 -6.32 -13.76
N GLY A 242 11.14 -7.35 -14.02
CA GLY A 242 10.84 -7.80 -15.37
C GLY A 242 9.50 -8.50 -15.39
N GLU A 243 8.49 -7.77 -15.85
CA GLU A 243 7.34 -8.32 -16.58
C GLU A 243 6.80 -9.66 -16.05
N ILE A 244 6.23 -9.65 -14.85
CA ILE A 244 5.14 -10.60 -14.63
C ILE A 244 3.95 -10.11 -15.43
N THR A 245 3.69 -10.81 -16.52
CA THR A 245 2.54 -10.64 -17.42
C THR A 245 1.20 -10.62 -16.67
N THR A 246 1.11 -11.21 -15.48
CA THR A 246 -0.12 -11.22 -14.67
C THR A 246 -0.40 -9.92 -13.91
N LEU A 247 0.60 -9.06 -13.67
CA LEU A 247 0.41 -7.73 -13.03
C LEU A 247 0.64 -6.57 -14.01
N LEU A 248 1.19 -6.85 -15.20
CA LEU A 248 1.28 -5.88 -16.30
C LEU A 248 -0.12 -5.32 -16.62
N GLY A 249 -0.28 -4.00 -16.46
CA GLY A 249 -1.55 -3.29 -16.69
C GLY A 249 -2.48 -3.21 -15.48
N LEU A 250 -2.13 -3.80 -14.33
CA LEU A 250 -2.92 -3.68 -13.11
C LEU A 250 -2.61 -2.35 -12.40
N ALA A 251 -3.58 -1.44 -12.33
CA ALA A 251 -3.41 -0.15 -11.65
C ALA A 251 -3.52 -0.28 -10.12
N GLU A 252 -4.55 -0.98 -9.64
CA GLU A 252 -4.78 -1.29 -8.22
C GLU A 252 -4.11 -2.60 -7.81
N PHE A 253 -3.22 -2.56 -6.83
CA PHE A 253 -2.77 -3.74 -6.11
C PHE A 253 -3.76 -4.08 -5.00
N ASN A 254 -4.74 -4.92 -5.31
CA ASN A 254 -5.70 -5.46 -4.35
C ASN A 254 -5.31 -6.89 -3.94
N PRO A 255 -4.78 -7.12 -2.73
CA PRO A 255 -4.32 -8.45 -2.33
C PRO A 255 -5.45 -9.48 -2.18
N LYS A 256 -6.69 -9.03 -2.03
CA LYS A 256 -7.90 -9.87 -2.00
C LYS A 256 -8.44 -10.15 -3.42
N GLY A 257 -7.92 -9.45 -4.43
CA GLY A 257 -8.29 -9.59 -5.83
C GLY A 257 -7.61 -10.79 -6.50
N LYS A 258 -8.32 -11.39 -7.47
CA LYS A 258 -7.82 -12.55 -8.24
C LYS A 258 -6.43 -12.34 -8.87
N PRO A 259 -6.11 -11.19 -9.51
CA PRO A 259 -4.80 -10.99 -10.12
C PRO A 259 -3.64 -11.10 -9.12
N VAL A 260 -3.79 -10.49 -7.94
CA VAL A 260 -2.77 -10.53 -6.89
C VAL A 260 -2.73 -11.90 -6.21
N ALA A 261 -3.89 -12.54 -6.00
CA ALA A 261 -3.93 -13.91 -5.48
C ALA A 261 -3.21 -14.91 -6.41
N ASP A 262 -3.42 -14.81 -7.73
CA ASP A 262 -2.74 -15.64 -8.72
C ASP A 262 -1.22 -15.34 -8.74
N PHE A 263 -0.83 -14.08 -8.60
CA PHE A 263 0.58 -13.69 -8.44
C PHE A 263 1.21 -14.30 -7.18
N LEU A 264 0.57 -14.16 -6.01
CA LEU A 264 1.04 -14.76 -4.76
C LEU A 264 1.17 -16.28 -4.90
N LYS A 265 0.19 -16.94 -5.52
CA LYS A 265 0.24 -18.38 -5.81
C LYS A 265 1.44 -18.76 -6.68
N SER A 266 1.82 -17.91 -7.65
CA SER A 266 3.03 -18.11 -8.45
C SER A 266 4.29 -18.04 -7.58
N LEU A 267 4.37 -17.08 -6.66
CA LEU A 267 5.50 -16.98 -5.72
C LEU A 267 5.58 -18.19 -4.79
N CYS A 268 4.45 -18.79 -4.43
CA CYS A 268 4.37 -20.02 -3.63
C CYS A 268 4.94 -21.27 -4.31
N THR A 269 5.25 -21.22 -5.60
CA THR A 269 5.96 -22.32 -6.28
C THR A 269 7.43 -22.40 -5.86
N ASN A 270 7.97 -21.32 -5.29
CA ASN A 270 9.31 -21.29 -4.75
C ASN A 270 9.34 -21.95 -3.36
N PRO A 271 10.13 -23.02 -3.14
CA PRO A 271 10.13 -23.78 -1.88
C PRO A 271 10.65 -22.99 -0.68
N VAL A 272 11.28 -21.83 -0.89
CA VAL A 272 11.76 -20.94 0.18
C VAL A 272 10.61 -20.12 0.79
N VAL A 273 9.47 -19.97 0.08
CA VAL A 273 8.32 -19.18 0.55
C VAL A 273 7.34 -20.09 1.31
N ASN A 274 7.09 -19.79 2.58
CA ASN A 274 6.08 -20.51 3.36
C ASN A 274 4.68 -19.90 3.18
N CYS A 275 3.96 -20.36 2.16
CA CYS A 275 2.61 -19.87 1.87
C CYS A 275 1.50 -20.42 2.79
N TYR A 276 1.81 -21.32 3.74
CA TYR A 276 0.84 -21.74 4.75
C TYR A 276 0.70 -20.72 5.88
N ASP A 277 1.72 -19.90 6.09
CA ASP A 277 1.71 -18.80 7.05
C ASP A 277 2.30 -17.55 6.39
N LEU A 278 1.46 -16.90 5.59
CA LEU A 278 1.83 -15.71 4.83
C LEU A 278 2.16 -14.53 5.75
N LEU A 279 1.48 -14.43 6.90
CA LEU A 279 1.71 -13.38 7.88
C LEU A 279 3.13 -13.48 8.43
N THR A 280 3.51 -14.64 8.97
CA THR A 280 4.89 -14.87 9.45
C THR A 280 5.91 -14.75 8.31
N SER A 281 5.56 -15.14 7.09
CA SER A 281 6.44 -15.01 5.92
C SER A 281 6.65 -13.55 5.47
N LEU A 282 5.78 -12.63 5.88
CA LEU A 282 5.84 -11.20 5.56
C LEU A 282 6.41 -10.37 6.72
N THR A 283 6.09 -10.71 7.96
CA THR A 283 6.46 -9.88 9.13
C THR A 283 7.58 -10.48 9.96
N GLY A 284 7.85 -11.78 9.81
CA GLY A 284 8.80 -12.51 10.64
C GLY A 284 8.10 -13.31 11.75
N ARG A 285 8.88 -14.12 12.48
CA ARG A 285 8.33 -14.99 13.53
C ARG A 285 7.85 -14.15 14.71
N ASN A 286 6.61 -14.41 15.13
CA ASN A 286 6.02 -13.76 16.29
C ASN A 286 5.64 -14.79 17.36
N CYS A 287 5.94 -14.48 18.63
CA CYS A 287 5.64 -15.33 19.80
C CYS A 287 4.28 -15.02 20.46
N CYS A 288 3.71 -13.87 20.15
CA CYS A 288 3.00 -13.08 21.14
C CYS A 288 1.72 -12.42 20.59
N LEU A 289 1.29 -12.75 19.37
CA LEU A 289 0.02 -12.28 18.83
C LEU A 289 -1.16 -13.07 19.40
N ASN A 290 -2.22 -12.35 19.78
CA ASN A 290 -3.50 -12.96 20.15
C ASN A 290 -4.20 -13.48 18.89
N SER A 291 -4.59 -14.76 18.87
CA SER A 291 -5.23 -15.39 17.71
C SER A 291 -6.54 -14.70 17.30
N SER A 292 -7.35 -14.25 18.26
CA SER A 292 -8.60 -13.55 17.96
C SER A 292 -8.35 -12.16 17.35
N THR A 293 -7.29 -11.46 17.76
CA THR A 293 -6.87 -10.22 17.11
C THR A 293 -6.38 -10.50 15.69
N VAL A 294 -5.63 -11.58 15.46
CA VAL A 294 -5.16 -11.98 14.12
C VAL A 294 -6.35 -12.30 13.21
N ASP A 295 -7.37 -13.00 13.70
CA ASP A 295 -8.59 -13.26 12.92
C ASP A 295 -9.33 -11.96 12.57
N LEU A 296 -9.38 -11.00 13.49
CA LEU A 296 -9.99 -9.69 13.23
C LEU A 296 -9.15 -8.89 12.21
N PHE A 297 -7.83 -8.92 12.34
CA PHE A 297 -6.91 -8.33 11.37
C PHE A 297 -7.15 -8.91 9.98
N LEU A 298 -7.13 -10.24 9.80
CA LEU A 298 -7.30 -10.88 8.50
C LEU A 298 -8.70 -10.71 7.88
N ARG A 299 -9.71 -10.35 8.66
CA ARG A 299 -11.05 -10.00 8.14
C ARG A 299 -11.06 -8.61 7.51
N ASN A 300 -10.37 -7.65 8.13
CA ASN A 300 -10.35 -6.26 7.68
C ASN A 300 -9.23 -6.02 6.66
N GLU A 301 -8.08 -6.62 6.91
CA GLU A 301 -6.84 -6.48 6.16
C GLU A 301 -6.56 -7.69 5.26
N PRO A 302 -5.67 -7.58 4.26
CA PRO A 302 -4.96 -6.37 3.83
C PRO A 302 -5.84 -5.40 3.00
N GLN A 303 -5.48 -4.12 3.04
CA GLN A 303 -6.01 -3.07 2.16
C GLN A 303 -5.36 -3.06 0.78
N SER A 304 -6.08 -2.49 -0.19
CA SER A 304 -5.51 -2.14 -1.50
C SER A 304 -4.52 -0.98 -1.42
N THR A 305 -3.58 -0.97 -2.36
CA THR A 305 -2.69 0.16 -2.66
C THR A 305 -2.51 0.25 -4.18
N SER A 306 -1.78 1.23 -4.70
CA SER A 306 -1.44 1.23 -6.13
C SER A 306 -0.34 0.22 -6.44
N THR A 307 -0.40 -0.39 -7.63
CA THR A 307 0.70 -1.20 -8.14
C THR A 307 1.97 -0.38 -8.27
N LYS A 308 1.87 0.90 -8.64
CA LYS A 308 3.01 1.82 -8.71
C LYS A 308 3.69 1.99 -7.35
N ASN A 309 2.94 2.04 -6.24
CA ASN A 309 3.51 2.06 -4.89
C ASN A 309 4.28 0.78 -4.56
N MET A 310 3.74 -0.39 -4.91
CA MET A 310 4.44 -1.67 -4.72
C MET A 310 5.71 -1.78 -5.56
N VAL A 311 5.68 -1.29 -6.81
CA VAL A 311 6.89 -1.18 -7.66
C VAL A 311 7.91 -0.24 -7.03
N HIS A 312 7.48 0.88 -6.45
CA HIS A 312 8.39 1.82 -5.81
C HIS A 312 9.07 1.22 -4.57
N LEU A 313 8.32 0.51 -3.72
CA LEU A 313 8.88 -0.23 -2.59
C LEU A 313 9.87 -1.29 -3.06
N ALA A 314 9.56 -2.00 -4.15
CA ALA A 314 10.48 -2.95 -4.76
C ALA A 314 11.77 -2.30 -5.28
N GLN A 315 11.70 -1.09 -5.85
CA GLN A 315 12.90 -0.32 -6.23
C GLN A 315 13.77 -0.01 -5.02
N THR A 316 13.16 0.43 -3.91
CA THR A 316 13.87 0.72 -2.65
C THR A 316 14.61 -0.51 -2.13
N VAL A 317 13.97 -1.69 -2.15
CA VAL A 317 14.59 -2.97 -1.75
C VAL A 317 15.80 -3.31 -2.61
N ARG A 318 15.68 -3.17 -3.94
CA ARG A 318 16.73 -3.62 -4.88
C ARG A 318 17.91 -2.67 -4.96
N ASP A 319 17.61 -1.38 -4.98
CA ASP A 319 18.61 -0.36 -5.25
C ASP A 319 19.33 0.05 -3.94
N GLY A 320 18.73 -0.28 -2.79
CA GLY A 320 19.29 0.01 -1.47
C GLY A 320 19.40 1.50 -1.16
N VAL A 321 18.64 2.32 -1.87
CA VAL A 321 18.60 3.77 -1.73
C VAL A 321 17.15 4.23 -1.61
N ILE A 322 16.93 5.26 -0.79
CA ILE A 322 15.65 5.94 -0.68
C ILE A 322 15.65 7.04 -1.73
N ALA A 323 15.05 6.76 -2.89
CA ALA A 323 14.97 7.69 -4.01
C ALA A 323 13.51 7.86 -4.43
N LYS A 324 13.24 8.88 -5.24
CA LYS A 324 11.96 9.03 -5.93
C LYS A 324 11.73 7.88 -6.92
N PHE A 325 10.50 7.74 -7.38
CA PHE A 325 10.09 6.65 -8.25
C PHE A 325 10.94 6.58 -9.52
N ASN A 326 11.58 5.45 -9.76
CA ASN A 326 12.32 5.24 -10.99
C ASN A 326 11.35 4.81 -12.11
N TYR A 327 11.21 5.61 -13.15
CA TYR A 327 10.36 5.27 -14.30
C TYR A 327 11.00 4.21 -15.22
N GLY A 328 12.16 3.66 -14.85
CA GLY A 328 12.89 2.60 -15.54
C GLY A 328 13.67 3.10 -16.75
N ARG A 329 13.13 4.09 -17.47
CA ARG A 329 13.80 4.75 -18.60
C ARG A 329 14.38 6.12 -18.21
N PRO A 330 15.64 6.42 -18.55
CA PRO A 330 16.26 7.72 -18.24
C PRO A 330 15.52 8.94 -18.79
N ASP A 331 14.90 8.84 -19.97
CA ASP A 331 14.13 9.93 -20.57
C ASP A 331 12.85 10.23 -19.80
N TYR A 332 12.20 9.22 -19.22
CA TYR A 332 11.02 9.44 -18.37
C TYR A 332 11.41 10.08 -17.05
N ASN A 333 12.51 9.63 -16.43
CA ASN A 333 13.05 10.31 -15.25
C ASN A 333 13.38 11.77 -15.56
N LEU A 334 13.96 12.06 -16.73
CA LEU A 334 14.26 13.43 -17.16
C LEU A 334 12.97 14.28 -17.28
N MET A 335 11.88 13.73 -17.81
CA MET A 335 10.60 14.42 -17.91
C MET A 335 9.97 14.72 -16.53
N HIS A 336 10.15 13.81 -15.56
CA HIS A 336 9.55 13.94 -14.23
C HIS A 336 10.39 14.78 -13.25
N TYR A 337 11.72 14.68 -13.34
CA TYR A 337 12.63 15.24 -12.34
C TYR A 337 13.62 16.25 -12.91
N GLY A 338 13.74 16.39 -14.23
CA GLY A 338 14.82 17.15 -14.85
C GLY A 338 16.19 16.45 -14.78
N GLU A 339 16.23 15.21 -14.30
CA GLU A 339 17.45 14.40 -14.15
C GLU A 339 17.25 12.97 -14.68
N PHE A 340 18.31 12.35 -15.23
CA PHE A 340 18.23 10.99 -15.78
C PHE A 340 18.05 9.90 -14.72
N ARG A 341 18.39 10.20 -13.46
CA ARG A 341 18.21 9.33 -12.31
C ARG A 341 17.21 9.97 -11.36
N PRO A 342 16.38 9.19 -10.67
CA PRO A 342 15.49 9.74 -9.67
C PRO A 342 16.30 10.41 -8.54
N PRO A 343 15.90 11.60 -8.07
CA PRO A 343 16.51 12.25 -6.92
C PRO A 343 16.45 11.38 -5.67
N ILE A 344 17.45 11.52 -4.79
CA ILE A 344 17.56 10.77 -3.54
C ILE A 344 16.96 11.58 -2.39
N TYR A 345 16.17 10.94 -1.53
CA TYR A 345 15.80 11.49 -0.23
C TYR A 345 16.99 11.38 0.73
N ASN A 346 17.70 12.47 0.93
CA ASN A 346 18.89 12.48 1.77
C ASN A 346 18.52 12.58 3.26
N ILE A 347 18.35 11.44 3.92
CA ILE A 347 17.99 11.34 5.34
C ILE A 347 18.95 12.12 6.27
N SER A 348 20.18 12.37 5.84
CA SER A 348 21.14 13.21 6.59
C SER A 348 20.70 14.68 6.69
N ASN A 349 19.74 15.12 5.87
CA ASN A 349 19.17 16.47 5.92
C ASN A 349 18.09 16.63 7.00
N ILE A 350 17.65 15.54 7.65
CA ILE A 350 16.69 15.65 8.75
C ILE A 350 17.32 16.49 9.88
N PRO A 351 16.64 17.52 10.40
CA PRO A 351 17.20 18.38 11.44
C PRO A 351 17.68 17.59 12.66
N HIS A 352 18.93 17.80 13.08
CA HIS A 352 19.54 17.08 14.19
C HIS A 352 18.90 17.38 15.56
N ASP A 353 18.19 18.50 15.67
CA ASP A 353 17.44 18.92 16.86
C ASP A 353 16.00 18.37 16.89
N LEU A 354 15.55 17.68 15.85
CA LEU A 354 14.24 17.04 15.81
C LEU A 354 14.20 15.84 16.77
N PRO A 355 13.32 15.81 17.79
CA PRO A 355 13.24 14.68 18.69
C PRO A 355 12.64 13.45 17.99
N LEU A 356 13.47 12.43 17.79
CA LEU A 356 13.09 11.15 17.18
C LEU A 356 13.21 10.01 18.19
N PHE A 357 12.14 9.23 18.33
CA PHE A 357 12.15 7.92 18.95
C PHE A 357 12.07 6.87 17.85
N VAL A 358 12.98 5.90 17.86
CA VAL A 358 13.03 4.83 16.86
C VAL A 358 12.98 3.50 17.58
N SER A 359 12.07 2.61 17.15
CA SER A 359 11.91 1.28 17.71
C SER A 359 11.84 0.25 16.60
N TYR A 360 12.55 -0.86 16.74
CA TYR A 360 12.56 -1.97 15.80
C TYR A 360 12.44 -3.31 16.52
N GLY A 361 11.96 -4.34 15.84
CA GLY A 361 11.86 -5.70 16.36
C GLY A 361 13.06 -6.54 15.90
N GLY A 362 13.77 -7.20 16.81
CA GLY A 362 14.92 -8.05 16.43
C GLY A 362 14.59 -9.27 15.56
N ASN A 363 13.30 -9.64 15.48
CA ASN A 363 12.78 -10.69 14.60
C ASN A 363 11.90 -10.14 13.46
N ASP A 364 11.85 -8.81 13.28
CA ASP A 364 11.16 -8.18 12.15
C ASP A 364 11.90 -8.56 10.86
N ALA A 365 11.20 -9.23 9.95
CA ALA A 365 11.81 -9.69 8.69
C ALA A 365 11.61 -8.71 7.54
N LEU A 366 10.84 -7.63 7.77
CA LEU A 366 10.53 -6.60 6.78
C LEU A 366 11.39 -5.35 7.00
N ALA A 367 11.50 -4.90 8.24
CA ALA A 367 12.28 -3.72 8.66
C ALA A 367 13.46 -4.16 9.56
N ASP A 368 14.38 -4.95 9.00
CA ASP A 368 15.49 -5.59 9.73
C ASP A 368 16.73 -4.73 9.98
#